data_AF-A0A3C0B4X0-F1
#
_entry.id   AF-A0A3C0B4X0-F1
#
_cell.length_a   1.000
_cell.length_b   1.000
_cell.length_c   1.000
_cell.angle_alpha   90.00
_cell.angle_beta   90.00
_cell.angle_gamma   90.00
#
_symmetry.space_group_name_H-M   'P 1'
#
loop_
_entity.id
_entity.type
_entity.pdbx_description
1 polymer ?
#
loop_
_entity_poly.entity_id
_entity_poly.type
_entity_poly.pdbx_seq_one_letter_code
_entity_poly.pdbx_strand_id
1 'polypeptide(L)' 'ASILSMPYAILAGALPSHKMGTYMGIFNFFIVIPQILAASILGFLTRDLFGGHAIYALMLGGASMFIAAATVMFVTDDH' A
#
# COMPACT_ATOMS: atom_id res chain seq x y z
N ALA A 1 -5.74 -8.61 4.64
CA ALA A 1 -7.16 -8.55 5.05
C ALA A 1 -7.36 -7.73 6.33
N SER A 2 -6.61 -7.98 7.43
CA SER A 2 -6.89 -7.37 8.75
C SER A 2 -6.73 -5.84 8.87
N ILE A 3 -5.82 -5.21 8.12
CA ILE A 3 -5.61 -3.75 8.14
C ILE A 3 -6.78 -2.96 7.54
N LEU A 4 -7.48 -3.53 6.55
CA LEU A 4 -8.64 -2.90 5.92
C LEU A 4 -9.93 -3.21 6.68
N SER A 5 -9.98 -4.32 7.42
CA SER A 5 -11.15 -4.73 8.20
C SER A 5 -11.46 -3.82 9.38
N MET A 6 -10.46 -3.21 10.02
CA MET A 6 -10.69 -2.28 11.14
C MET A 6 -11.43 -1.00 10.71
N PRO A 7 -10.98 -0.21 9.71
CA PRO A 7 -11.72 0.96 9.27
C PRO A 7 -13.07 0.61 8.63
N TYR A 8 -13.17 -0.54 7.95
CA TYR A 8 -14.44 -1.04 7.41
C TYR A 8 -15.45 -1.35 8.52
N ALA A 9 -15.01 -1.97 9.63
CA ALA A 9 -15.86 -2.26 10.79
C ALA A 9 -16.29 -0.99 11.55
N ILE A 10 -15.39 -0.01 11.69
CA ILE A 10 -15.71 1.29 12.30
C ILE A 10 -16.77 2.02 11.47
N LEU A 11 -16.60 2.06 10.14
CA LEU A 11 -17.53 2.72 9.24
C LEU A 11 -18.89 2.00 9.20
N ALA A 12 -18.89 0.67 9.15
CA ALA A 12 -20.11 -0.13 9.19
C ALA A 12 -20.87 -0.02 10.52
N GLY A 13 -20.16 0.14 11.65
CA GLY A 13 -20.76 0.35 12.97
C GLY A 13 -21.34 1.75 13.20
N ALA A 14 -20.84 2.77 12.48
CA ALA A 14 -21.26 4.16 12.62
C ALA A 14 -22.39 4.58 11.65
N LEU A 15 -22.78 3.73 10.70
CA LEU A 15 -23.70 4.09 9.61
C LEU A 15 -25.08 3.41 9.72
N PRO A 16 -26.19 4.13 9.45
CA PRO A 16 -27.52 3.54 9.40
C PRO A 16 -27.65 2.51 8.26
N SER A 17 -28.27 1.36 8.55
CA SER A 17 -28.35 0.19 7.65
C SER A 17 -28.91 0.49 6.26
N HIS A 18 -29.78 1.49 6.15
CA HIS A 18 -30.42 1.91 4.91
C HIS A 18 -29.46 2.55 3.89
N LYS A 19 -28.32 3.10 4.31
CA LYS A 19 -27.33 3.75 3.42
C LYS A 19 -25.98 3.03 3.36
N MET A 20 -25.87 1.87 4.01
CA MET A 20 -24.62 1.12 4.13
C MET A 20 -24.00 0.83 2.76
N GLY A 21 -24.78 0.36 1.78
CA GLY A 21 -24.25 0.07 0.44
C GLY A 21 -23.55 1.25 -0.25
N THR A 22 -24.13 2.46 -0.17
CA THR A 22 -23.57 3.66 -0.80
C THR A 22 -22.28 4.10 -0.12
N TYR A 23 -22.26 4.19 1.22
CA TYR A 23 -21.08 4.64 1.95
C TYR A 23 -19.94 3.62 1.95
N MET A 24 -20.26 2.32 2.01
CA MET A 24 -19.25 1.27 1.90
C MET A 24 -18.67 1.19 0.48
N GLY A 25 -19.46 1.53 -0.55
CA GLY A 25 -18.97 1.69 -1.92
C GLY A 25 -17.96 2.84 -2.06
N ILE A 26 -18.28 4.01 -1.51
CA ILE A 26 -17.38 5.18 -1.51
C ILE A 26 -16.06 4.85 -0.79
N PHE A 27 -16.11 4.17 0.35
CA PHE A 27 -14.90 3.76 1.08
C PHE A 27 -14.02 2.80 0.27
N ASN A 28 -14.61 1.82 -0.41
CA ASN A 28 -13.87 0.94 -1.30
C ASN A 28 -13.19 1.71 -2.45
N PHE A 29 -13.83 2.73 -3.02
CA PHE A 29 -13.19 3.59 -4.03
C PHE A 29 -11.92 4.26 -3.48
N PHE A 30 -11.96 4.79 -2.26
CA PHE A 30 -10.80 5.41 -1.63
C PHE A 30 -9.66 4.43 -1.32
N ILE A 31 -9.94 3.16 -1.14
CA ILE A 31 -8.90 2.13 -0.95
C ILE A 31 -8.33 1.69 -2.31
N VAL A 32 -9.24 1.42 -3.25
CA VAL A 32 -8.88 0.80 -4.52
C VAL A 32 -8.17 1.78 -5.45
N ILE A 33 -8.55 3.06 -5.49
CA ILE A 33 -7.91 4.06 -6.36
C ILE A 33 -6.41 4.20 -6.04
N PRO A 34 -5.98 4.46 -4.80
CA PRO A 34 -4.56 4.49 -4.45
C PRO A 34 -3.87 3.14 -4.68
N GLN A 35 -4.55 2.03 -4.42
CA GLN A 35 -3.98 0.69 -4.64
C GLN A 35 -3.70 0.43 -6.12
N ILE A 36 -4.63 0.76 -7.02
CA ILE A 36 -4.43 0.65 -8.46
C ILE A 36 -3.32 1.60 -8.90
N LEU A 37 -3.31 2.85 -8.41
CA LEU A 37 -2.26 3.82 -8.74
C LEU A 37 -0.87 3.28 -8.37
N ALA A 38 -0.71 2.78 -7.15
CA ALA A 38 0.55 2.19 -6.68
C ALA A 38 0.93 0.94 -7.49
N ALA A 39 -0.03 0.05 -7.76
CA ALA A 39 0.19 -1.15 -8.58
C ALA A 39 0.55 -0.80 -10.03
N SER A 40 -0.03 0.24 -10.60
CA SER A 40 0.28 0.73 -11.95
C SER A 40 1.66 1.38 -12.01
N ILE A 41 2.03 2.21 -11.03
CA ILE A 41 3.38 2.81 -10.97
C ILE A 41 4.44 1.72 -10.79
N LEU A 42 4.23 0.78 -9.87
CA LEU A 42 5.14 -0.34 -9.66
C LEU A 42 5.18 -1.28 -10.89
N GLY A 43 4.04 -1.51 -11.52
CA GLY A 43 3.89 -2.26 -12.78
C GLY A 43 4.63 -1.61 -13.96
N PHE A 44 4.61 -0.29 -14.03
CA PHE A 44 5.35 0.49 -15.03
C PHE A 44 6.85 0.40 -14.77
N LEU A 45 7.29 0.65 -13.53
CA LEU A 45 8.70 0.54 -13.13
C LEU A 45 9.25 -0.88 -13.35
N THR A 46 8.48 -1.92 -13.07
CA THR A 46 8.89 -3.31 -13.34
C THR A 46 9.01 -3.64 -14.82
N ARG A 47 8.16 -3.05 -15.65
CA ARG A 47 8.16 -3.33 -17.10
C ARG A 47 9.28 -2.59 -17.81
N ASP A 48 9.52 -1.32 -17.46
CA ASP A 48 10.51 -0.45 -18.10
C ASP A 48 11.93 -0.71 -17.56
N LEU A 49 12.08 -0.95 -16.26
CA LEU A 49 13.38 -1.12 -15.60
C LEU A 49 13.83 -2.59 -15.48
N PHE A 50 12.89 -3.55 -15.43
CA PHE A 50 13.16 -4.98 -15.18
C PHE A 50 12.64 -5.93 -16.28
N GLY A 51 12.30 -5.40 -17.46
CA GLY A 51 11.95 -6.20 -18.64
C GLY A 51 10.68 -7.05 -18.50
N GLY A 52 9.79 -6.71 -17.56
CA GLY A 52 8.52 -7.42 -17.34
C GLY A 52 8.56 -8.49 -16.25
N HIS A 53 9.67 -8.65 -15.53
CA HIS A 53 9.77 -9.56 -14.40
C HIS A 53 9.56 -8.83 -13.08
N ALA A 54 8.30 -8.79 -12.63
CA ALA A 54 7.88 -8.10 -11.41
C ALA A 54 8.64 -8.54 -10.14
N ILE A 55 9.16 -9.77 -10.14
CA ILE A 55 9.94 -10.32 -9.04
C ILE A 55 11.24 -9.53 -8.78
N TYR A 56 11.88 -8.99 -9.82
CA TYR A 56 13.13 -8.25 -9.64
C TYR A 56 12.91 -6.88 -9.00
N ALA A 57 11.80 -6.18 -9.27
CA ALA A 57 11.52 -4.95 -8.53
C ALA A 57 11.11 -5.21 -7.08
N LEU A 58 10.44 -6.34 -6.80
CA LEU A 58 10.15 -6.74 -5.43
C LEU A 58 11.46 -7.06 -4.68
N MET A 59 12.39 -7.79 -5.32
CA MET A 59 13.73 -8.01 -4.76
C MET A 59 14.51 -6.71 -4.58
N LEU A 60 14.45 -5.78 -5.54
CA LEU A 60 15.09 -4.46 -5.42
C LEU A 60 14.50 -3.66 -4.24
N GLY A 61 13.17 -3.67 -4.07
CA GLY A 61 12.50 -3.02 -2.95
C GLY A 61 12.83 -3.68 -1.60
N GLY A 62 12.93 -5.01 -1.55
CA GLY A 62 13.40 -5.72 -0.37
C GLY A 62 14.85 -5.40 -0.03
N ALA A 63 15.73 -5.39 -1.04
CA ALA A 63 17.14 -5.04 -0.87
C ALA A 63 17.31 -3.59 -0.42
N SER A 64 16.53 -2.65 -0.97
CA SER A 64 16.58 -1.24 -0.53
C SER A 64 16.12 -1.07 0.92
N MET A 65 15.16 -1.87 1.39
CA MET A 65 14.74 -1.88 2.79
C MET A 65 15.85 -2.40 3.72
N PHE A 66 16.60 -3.43 3.32
CA PHE A 66 17.77 -3.89 4.07
C PHE A 66 18.90 -2.84 4.09
N ILE A 67 19.15 -2.19 2.95
CA ILE A 67 20.12 -1.10 2.87
C ILE A 67 19.68 0.05 3.79
N ALA A 68 18.41 0.45 3.74
CA ALA A 68 17.88 1.51 4.60
C ALA A 68 18.01 1.14 6.10
N ALA A 69 17.68 -0.09 6.48
CA ALA A 69 17.85 -0.57 7.85
C ALA A 69 19.33 -0.53 8.28
N ALA A 70 20.26 -0.92 7.41
CA ALA A 70 21.69 -0.83 7.69
C ALA A 70 22.15 0.63 7.82
N THR A 71 21.74 1.51 6.90
CA THR A 71 22.07 2.95 6.92
C THR A 71 21.54 3.65 8.17
N VAL A 72 20.33 3.29 8.64
CA VAL A 72 19.78 3.81 9.90
C VAL A 72 20.63 3.41 11.10
N MET A 73 21.28 2.23 11.10
CA MET A 73 22.22 1.89 12.19
C MET A 73 23.51 2.72 12.16
N PHE A 74 23.86 3.31 11.02
CA PHE A 74 24.99 4.23 10.91
C PHE A 74 24.61 5.69 11.15
N VAL A 75 23.31 6.00 11.26
CA VAL A 75 22.85 7.32 11.70
C VAL A 75 23.17 7.43 13.19
N THR A 76 24.23 8.19 13.49
CA THR A 76 24.48 8.69 14.84
C THR A 76 23.58 9.90 15.05
N ASP A 77 22.58 9.76 15.91
CA ASP A 77 21.89 10.90 16.49
C ASP A 77 22.89 11.63 17.39
N ASP A 78 23.43 12.75 16.92
CA ASP A 78 24.31 13.63 17.69
C ASP A 78 23.43 14.52 18.59
N HIS A 79 22.82 13.94 19.64
CA HIS A 79 22.16 14.65 20.76
C HIS A 79 22.28 13.86 22.07
#